data_AF-A0AA42AUT0-F1
#
_entry.id   AF-A0AA42AUT0-F1
#
_cell.length_a   1.000
_cell.length_b   1.000
_cell.length_c   1.000
_cell.angle_alpha   90.00
_cell.angle_beta   90.00
_cell.angle_gamma   90.00
#
_symmetry.space_group_name_H-M   'P 1'
#
loop_
_entity.id
_entity.type
_entity.pdbx_description
1 polymer ?
#
loop_
_entity_poly.entity_id
_entity_poly.type
_entity_poly.pdbx_seq_one_letter_code
_entity_poly.pdbx_strand_id
1 'polypeptide(L)'
;MASRVIVPERQRDGAVAGKLKPKAAEGNARRVLGDIGNLNTNRGGGDTGKQQQFNPPATKGFRAQLLANAQTIAEKRNKKPVDVIGGRVAVRKPKVSNPVTEKAVEKPKQKAAIEISAAAEEAKKEKPNTQKSSRKKKVQTLTSVLSARSKVACGLSNKAKDIVDIDAGDVDNQLAAVEYVEDLYKFYKLAEGSSQVHDYMGSQIQINAKMRMILVDWLIQVHEKFELAPETLYLTIYIVDRYLSTYITQRRELQLLGISSMLIASKYEEIWAPEVNDFVCISDKTYTREQILGMEKSILARLGWTLTVPTPYVFLVRFVKDAMADKEMENMVFFLAEMGLMQYEVVMFRPSMLAASAVYAARCTLNKTPLWDKTLEIHTGFTEFELIDCAKLLVNFHAGAAEHKLRVVYNKYSSPKHSAVARLAPAKSLLAS
;
A
#
# COMPACT_ATOMS: atom_id res chain seq x y z
N MET A 1 21.53 6.27 36.01
CA MET A 1 22.41 7.47 36.09
C MET A 1 22.82 7.81 34.66
N ALA A 2 22.77 9.03 34.15
CA ALA A 2 22.38 10.33 34.73
C ALA A 2 21.27 10.95 33.83
N SER A 3 20.13 11.40 34.39
CA SER A 3 19.85 12.73 34.97
C SER A 3 19.59 13.83 33.94
N ARG A 4 18.31 14.17 33.77
CA ARG A 4 17.82 15.34 33.01
C ARG A 4 18.09 16.63 33.79
N VAL A 5 18.38 17.72 33.10
CA VAL A 5 18.40 19.07 33.68
C VAL A 5 17.03 19.74 33.47
N ILE A 6 16.46 20.28 34.53
CA ILE A 6 15.21 21.05 34.55
C ILE A 6 15.57 22.53 34.70
N VAL A 7 14.98 23.40 33.87
CA VAL A 7 15.13 24.85 33.97
C VAL A 7 13.90 25.43 34.71
N PRO A 8 14.06 26.27 35.74
CA PRO A 8 12.95 26.78 36.53
C PRO A 8 12.26 27.99 35.89
N GLU A 9 10.94 28.05 36.07
CA GLU A 9 10.04 29.08 35.55
C GLU A 9 9.98 30.31 36.49
N ARG A 10 9.89 31.53 35.94
CA ARG A 10 9.85 32.78 36.74
C ARG A 10 8.43 33.18 37.13
N GLN A 11 8.17 33.31 38.43
CA GLN A 11 6.97 33.97 38.95
C GLN A 11 6.96 35.48 38.64
N ARG A 12 5.76 36.04 38.49
CA ARG A 12 5.47 37.48 38.64
C ARG A 12 4.17 37.64 39.42
N ASP A 13 4.27 38.20 40.62
CA ASP A 13 3.13 38.73 41.37
C ASP A 13 2.76 40.14 40.91
N GLY A 14 1.50 40.53 41.10
CA GLY A 14 1.02 41.90 40.82
C GLY A 14 -0.50 41.98 40.69
N ALA A 15 -1.20 42.14 41.81
CA ALA A 15 -2.65 42.33 41.86
C ALA A 15 -3.06 43.81 41.87
N VAL A 16 -4.29 44.12 41.41
CA VAL A 16 -5.27 45.07 42.02
C VAL A 16 -6.62 44.88 41.30
N ALA A 17 -7.74 45.16 41.99
CA ALA A 17 -9.08 44.68 41.66
C ALA A 17 -10.08 45.74 41.16
N GLY A 18 -11.16 45.29 40.50
CA GLY A 18 -12.38 46.07 40.21
C GLY A 18 -13.58 45.12 39.96
N LYS A 19 -14.70 45.31 40.69
CA LYS A 19 -15.90 44.45 40.65
C LYS A 19 -16.80 44.80 39.43
N LEU A 20 -17.58 43.90 38.84
CA LEU A 20 -18.92 43.50 39.32
C LEU A 20 -19.49 42.23 38.62
N LYS A 21 -20.50 41.63 39.28
CA LYS A 21 -21.25 40.36 39.00
C LYS A 21 -22.57 40.63 38.21
N PRO A 22 -23.48 39.64 37.94
CA PRO A 22 -23.35 38.21 37.58
C PRO A 22 -24.31 37.72 36.45
N LYS A 23 -24.12 36.49 35.95
CA LYS A 23 -25.18 35.46 35.65
C LYS A 23 -24.46 34.16 35.20
N ALA A 24 -24.64 33.04 35.91
CA ALA A 24 -25.74 32.06 35.85
C ALA A 24 -25.56 31.03 34.73
N ALA A 25 -25.75 29.76 35.05
CA ALA A 25 -25.11 28.62 34.37
C ALA A 25 -25.85 28.09 33.14
N GLU A 26 -25.12 27.47 32.22
CA GLU A 26 -25.67 26.55 31.23
C GLU A 26 -24.70 25.38 30.93
N GLY A 27 -25.23 24.29 30.38
CA GLY A 27 -24.69 22.94 30.53
C GLY A 27 -23.34 22.65 29.87
N ASN A 28 -22.48 21.91 30.59
CA ASN A 28 -21.14 21.50 30.14
C ASN A 28 -21.21 20.32 29.15
N ALA A 29 -21.69 20.57 27.93
CA ALA A 29 -21.64 19.63 26.81
C ALA A 29 -20.27 19.72 26.12
N ARG A 30 -19.35 18.82 26.48
CA ARG A 30 -18.02 18.71 25.85
C ARG A 30 -18.17 18.36 24.36
N ARG A 31 -18.03 19.34 23.47
CA ARG A 31 -17.77 19.08 22.04
C ARG A 31 -16.33 18.57 21.92
N VAL A 32 -16.20 17.26 21.72
CA VAL A 32 -14.93 16.62 21.35
C VAL A 32 -14.71 16.85 19.85
N LEU A 33 -13.49 17.27 19.49
CA LEU A 33 -13.04 17.71 18.15
C LEU A 33 -13.65 19.05 17.70
N GLY A 34 -12.84 20.12 17.79
CA GLY A 34 -13.05 21.35 17.03
C GLY A 34 -12.48 21.20 15.61
N ASP A 35 -13.04 21.95 14.66
CA ASP A 35 -12.68 21.86 13.23
C ASP A 35 -11.20 22.12 12.98
N ILE A 36 -10.50 21.10 12.44
CA ILE A 36 -9.17 21.28 11.84
C ILE A 36 -9.36 21.80 10.41
N GLY A 37 -9.72 23.09 10.31
CA GLY A 37 -9.94 23.77 9.04
C GLY A 37 -9.69 25.27 9.21
N ASN A 38 -8.65 25.78 8.56
CA ASN A 38 -8.24 27.17 8.68
C ASN A 38 -9.20 28.09 7.91
N LEU A 39 -10.35 28.40 8.54
CA LEU A 39 -11.45 29.17 7.97
C LEU A 39 -11.40 30.63 8.45
N ASN A 40 -10.65 31.47 7.74
CA ASN A 40 -10.76 32.91 7.88
C ASN A 40 -11.99 33.41 7.12
N THR A 41 -13.07 33.72 7.84
CA THR A 41 -14.29 34.27 7.25
C THR A 41 -14.13 35.74 6.91
N ASN A 42 -13.86 36.05 5.64
CA ASN A 42 -14.18 37.36 5.07
C ASN A 42 -15.05 37.16 3.81
N ARG A 43 -16.35 37.44 3.95
CA ARG A 43 -17.28 37.55 2.82
C ARG A 43 -17.25 38.99 2.30
N GLY A 44 -17.10 39.17 1.00
CA GLY A 44 -17.32 40.46 0.35
C GLY A 44 -17.32 40.35 -1.17
N GLY A 45 -18.46 40.71 -1.80
CA GLY A 45 -18.61 40.85 -3.25
C GLY A 45 -18.63 39.53 -4.03
N GLY A 46 -19.55 39.40 -4.98
CA GLY A 46 -19.60 38.24 -5.90
C GLY A 46 -19.56 38.68 -7.35
N ASP A 47 -19.45 37.72 -8.26
CA ASP A 47 -20.08 37.80 -9.58
C ASP A 47 -20.44 36.40 -10.09
N THR A 48 -21.28 36.36 -11.12
CA THR A 48 -21.99 35.19 -11.65
C THR A 48 -21.20 34.47 -12.73
N GLY A 49 -21.16 33.13 -12.68
CA GLY A 49 -20.44 32.33 -13.66
C GLY A 49 -20.82 30.85 -13.66
N LYS A 50 -21.73 30.47 -14.56
CA LYS A 50 -22.07 29.11 -15.04
C LYS A 50 -21.61 27.91 -14.17
N GLN A 51 -22.54 27.31 -13.44
CA GLN A 51 -22.34 25.98 -12.84
C GLN A 51 -22.07 24.94 -13.94
N GLN A 52 -20.85 24.39 -13.99
CA GLN A 52 -20.60 23.15 -14.72
C GLN A 52 -21.20 21.98 -13.95
N GLN A 53 -22.01 21.17 -14.63
CA GLN A 53 -22.52 19.91 -14.07
C GLN A 53 -21.34 18.96 -13.83
N PHE A 54 -20.98 18.78 -12.57
CA PHE A 54 -20.05 17.74 -12.15
C PHE A 54 -20.75 16.37 -12.24
N ASN A 55 -20.31 15.54 -13.18
CA ASN A 55 -20.64 14.12 -13.13
C ASN A 55 -19.99 13.50 -11.88
N PRO A 56 -20.73 12.73 -11.06
CA PRO A 56 -20.19 12.12 -9.85
C PRO A 56 -19.12 11.05 -10.18
N PRO A 57 -18.16 10.79 -9.27
CA PRO A 57 -16.99 9.97 -9.56
C PRO A 57 -17.34 8.52 -9.91
N ALA A 58 -16.64 7.97 -10.91
CA ALA A 58 -16.87 6.63 -11.47
C ALA A 58 -16.76 5.48 -10.46
N THR A 59 -16.08 5.70 -9.32
CA THR A 59 -15.99 4.74 -8.20
C THR A 59 -17.33 4.43 -7.55
N LYS A 60 -18.31 5.36 -7.58
CA LYS A 60 -19.70 5.05 -7.19
C LYS A 60 -20.38 4.12 -8.20
N GLY A 61 -20.11 4.28 -9.49
CA GLY A 61 -20.60 3.41 -10.56
C GLY A 61 -20.11 1.97 -10.38
N PHE A 62 -18.80 1.78 -10.16
CA PHE A 62 -18.22 0.45 -9.94
C PHE A 62 -18.79 -0.26 -8.70
N ARG A 63 -18.97 0.45 -7.58
CA ARG A 63 -19.60 -0.11 -6.37
C ARG A 63 -21.08 -0.45 -6.60
N ALA A 64 -21.83 0.38 -7.33
CA ALA A 64 -23.21 0.08 -7.69
C ALA A 64 -23.32 -1.14 -8.61
N GLN A 65 -22.39 -1.30 -9.56
CA GLN A 65 -22.34 -2.41 -10.50
C GLN A 65 -21.96 -3.73 -9.80
N LEU A 66 -21.04 -3.70 -8.84
CA LEU A 66 -20.75 -4.84 -7.94
C LEU A 66 -21.97 -5.26 -7.11
N LEU A 67 -22.72 -4.30 -6.56
CA LEU A 67 -23.95 -4.57 -5.81
C LEU A 67 -25.05 -5.17 -6.69
N ALA A 68 -25.26 -4.62 -7.90
CA ALA A 68 -26.22 -5.16 -8.87
C ALA A 68 -25.83 -6.58 -9.35
N ASN A 69 -24.54 -6.84 -9.56
CA ASN A 69 -24.05 -8.18 -9.89
C ASN A 69 -24.25 -9.16 -8.73
N ALA A 70 -24.01 -8.75 -7.48
CA ALA A 70 -24.29 -9.57 -6.30
C ALA A 70 -25.79 -9.88 -6.12
N GLN A 71 -26.66 -8.90 -6.36
CA GLN A 71 -28.12 -9.06 -6.28
C GLN A 71 -28.66 -9.97 -7.39
N THR A 72 -28.24 -9.79 -8.64
CA THR A 72 -28.67 -10.66 -9.75
C THR A 72 -28.16 -12.11 -9.62
N ILE A 73 -27.00 -12.34 -8.97
CA ILE A 73 -26.53 -13.69 -8.61
C ILE A 73 -27.41 -14.31 -7.51
N ALA A 74 -27.87 -13.53 -6.52
CA ALA A 74 -28.79 -13.99 -5.49
C ALA A 74 -30.18 -14.35 -6.07
N GLU A 75 -30.71 -13.53 -6.98
CA GLU A 75 -31.98 -13.79 -7.65
C GLU A 75 -31.95 -15.03 -8.55
N LYS A 76 -30.83 -15.24 -9.27
CA LYS A 76 -30.62 -16.46 -10.08
C LYS A 76 -30.53 -17.74 -9.24
N ARG A 77 -30.09 -17.66 -7.98
CA ARG A 77 -30.08 -18.80 -7.04
C ARG A 77 -31.47 -19.16 -6.50
N ASN A 78 -32.45 -18.26 -6.57
CA ASN A 78 -33.81 -18.48 -6.06
C ASN A 78 -34.84 -18.93 -7.11
N LYS A 79 -34.44 -19.13 -8.37
CA LYS A 79 -35.33 -19.66 -9.43
C LYS A 79 -34.93 -21.08 -9.82
N LYS A 80 -35.71 -22.07 -9.39
CA LYS A 80 -35.67 -23.43 -9.95
C LYS A 80 -36.22 -23.40 -11.38
N PRO A 81 -35.59 -24.06 -12.36
CA PRO A 81 -36.23 -24.27 -13.66
C PRO A 81 -37.36 -25.29 -13.51
N VAL A 82 -38.49 -24.99 -14.14
CA VAL A 82 -39.57 -25.95 -14.40
C VAL A 82 -39.62 -26.10 -15.91
N ASP A 83 -39.30 -27.28 -16.41
CA ASP A 83 -39.55 -27.66 -17.80
C ASP A 83 -40.38 -28.95 -17.82
N VAL A 84 -41.42 -28.95 -18.65
CA VAL A 84 -42.37 -30.06 -18.82
C VAL A 84 -42.65 -30.25 -20.30
N ILE A 85 -42.18 -31.35 -20.88
CA ILE A 85 -42.79 -31.98 -22.06
C ILE A 85 -42.71 -33.51 -21.88
N GLY A 86 -43.83 -34.21 -22.06
CA GLY A 86 -43.91 -35.69 -21.96
C GLY A 86 -45.00 -36.16 -20.98
N GLY A 87 -46.27 -36.02 -21.37
CA GLY A 87 -47.40 -36.11 -20.43
C GLY A 87 -47.64 -37.47 -19.77
N ARG A 88 -47.63 -37.48 -18.43
CA ARG A 88 -48.56 -38.23 -17.56
C ARG A 88 -48.50 -37.69 -16.13
N VAL A 89 -49.63 -37.27 -15.57
CA VAL A 89 -49.72 -36.82 -14.18
C VAL A 89 -49.71 -38.03 -13.24
N ALA A 90 -48.72 -38.10 -12.34
CA ALA A 90 -48.68 -39.10 -11.27
C ALA A 90 -48.23 -38.45 -9.96
N VAL A 91 -49.17 -38.18 -9.06
CA VAL A 91 -48.88 -37.71 -7.70
C VAL A 91 -48.34 -38.87 -6.87
N ARG A 92 -47.12 -38.76 -6.35
CA ARG A 92 -46.64 -39.60 -5.25
C ARG A 92 -46.41 -38.75 -3.99
N LYS A 93 -47.38 -38.82 -3.07
CA LYS A 93 -47.17 -38.42 -1.67
C LYS A 93 -46.19 -39.41 -1.01
N PRO A 94 -45.21 -38.96 -0.21
CA PRO A 94 -44.51 -39.87 0.69
C PRO A 94 -45.47 -40.37 1.77
N LYS A 95 -45.41 -41.67 2.09
CA LYS A 95 -46.27 -42.35 3.06
C LYS A 95 -45.55 -42.41 4.42
N VAL A 96 -46.30 -42.21 5.50
CA VAL A 96 -45.79 -42.14 6.89
C VAL A 96 -45.68 -43.53 7.52
N SER A 97 -44.67 -43.73 8.38
CA SER A 97 -44.75 -44.64 9.53
C SER A 97 -43.82 -44.17 10.67
N ASN A 98 -44.44 -43.65 11.73
CA ASN A 98 -43.88 -43.30 13.06
C ASN A 98 -43.79 -44.58 13.96
N PRO A 99 -43.34 -44.57 15.25
CA PRO A 99 -43.30 -43.44 16.19
C PRO A 99 -42.13 -43.29 17.22
N VAL A 100 -41.99 -42.03 17.65
CA VAL A 100 -41.83 -41.50 19.03
C VAL A 100 -41.76 -42.51 20.20
N THR A 101 -40.81 -42.27 21.12
CA THR A 101 -41.10 -42.25 22.57
C THR A 101 -40.55 -40.95 23.19
N GLU A 102 -41.42 -40.18 23.85
CA GLU A 102 -41.05 -39.04 24.68
C GLU A 102 -40.55 -39.51 26.05
N LYS A 103 -39.75 -38.68 26.74
CA LYS A 103 -40.02 -38.40 28.16
C LYS A 103 -39.37 -37.11 28.67
N ALA A 104 -40.23 -36.27 29.25
CA ALA A 104 -40.02 -35.32 30.34
C ALA A 104 -38.95 -34.21 30.21
N VAL A 105 -39.44 -32.97 30.27
CA VAL A 105 -38.69 -31.77 30.62
C VAL A 105 -38.59 -31.67 32.14
N GLU A 106 -37.39 -31.49 32.69
CA GLU A 106 -37.20 -30.85 34.00
C GLU A 106 -36.05 -29.82 34.00
N LYS A 107 -36.41 -28.62 34.43
CA LYS A 107 -35.57 -27.62 35.13
C LYS A 107 -36.38 -27.24 36.38
N PRO A 108 -35.80 -26.65 37.45
CA PRO A 108 -34.41 -26.21 37.64
C PRO A 108 -33.79 -26.66 38.99
N LYS A 109 -32.52 -26.28 39.26
CA LYS A 109 -32.14 -25.52 40.48
C LYS A 109 -30.66 -25.09 40.48
N GLN A 110 -30.42 -23.86 40.95
CA GLN A 110 -29.10 -23.36 41.35
C GLN A 110 -28.77 -23.83 42.78
N LYS A 111 -27.48 -23.94 43.10
CA LYS A 111 -26.94 -23.66 44.45
C LYS A 111 -25.57 -22.97 44.32
N ALA A 112 -25.35 -21.96 45.16
CA ALA A 112 -24.04 -21.34 45.45
C ALA A 112 -23.34 -22.17 46.58
N ALA A 113 -22.18 -21.85 47.19
CA ALA A 113 -21.30 -20.66 47.23
C ALA A 113 -19.91 -21.05 47.87
N ILE A 114 -18.93 -20.11 47.96
CA ILE A 114 -17.92 -19.95 49.08
C ILE A 114 -16.83 -21.07 49.24
N GLU A 115 -15.55 -20.86 49.65
CA GLU A 115 -14.61 -19.71 49.78
C GLU A 115 -13.12 -20.20 49.72
N ILE A 116 -12.18 -19.41 49.15
CA ILE A 116 -11.02 -18.72 49.77
C ILE A 116 -10.16 -19.46 50.82
N SER A 117 -8.89 -19.78 50.48
CA SER A 117 -7.63 -19.68 51.29
C SER A 117 -6.46 -20.25 50.46
N ALA A 118 -5.27 -19.67 50.23
CA ALA A 118 -4.30 -18.86 51.00
C ALA A 118 -3.07 -19.67 51.50
N ALA A 119 -1.91 -19.42 50.87
CA ALA A 119 -0.49 -19.52 51.29
C ALA A 119 0.06 -20.71 52.13
N ALA A 120 1.16 -21.31 51.64
CA ALA A 120 2.42 -21.54 52.40
C ALA A 120 3.58 -21.96 51.48
N GLU A 121 4.81 -21.51 51.76
CA GLU A 121 6.06 -22.03 51.18
C GLU A 121 6.58 -23.23 51.99
N GLU A 122 7.32 -24.17 51.38
CA GLU A 122 8.64 -24.60 51.85
C GLU A 122 9.40 -25.46 50.81
N ALA A 123 10.66 -25.82 51.10
CA ALA A 123 11.73 -25.80 50.09
C ALA A 123 12.44 -27.14 49.76
N LYS A 124 13.16 -27.11 48.62
CA LYS A 124 14.31 -27.96 48.18
C LYS A 124 14.08 -29.45 47.86
N LYS A 125 14.30 -29.80 46.58
CA LYS A 125 15.45 -30.61 46.10
C LYS A 125 15.53 -30.69 44.55
N GLU A 126 16.70 -30.37 44.00
CA GLU A 126 17.15 -30.85 42.66
C GLU A 126 17.43 -32.37 42.72
N LYS A 127 17.45 -33.23 41.68
CA LYS A 127 17.39 -33.24 40.19
C LYS A 127 17.03 -34.72 39.80
N PRO A 128 16.94 -35.21 38.53
CA PRO A 128 17.02 -34.55 37.23
C PRO A 128 15.88 -34.87 36.21
N ASN A 129 15.77 -33.99 35.22
CA ASN A 129 15.41 -34.25 33.79
C ASN A 129 14.28 -35.23 33.39
N THR A 130 13.12 -34.67 32.98
CA THR A 130 12.36 -35.19 31.82
C THR A 130 11.46 -34.09 31.24
N GLN A 131 11.91 -33.40 30.19
CA GLN A 131 11.06 -32.42 29.48
C GLN A 131 9.97 -33.14 28.67
N LYS A 132 8.77 -33.28 29.25
CA LYS A 132 7.55 -33.54 28.47
C LYS A 132 7.19 -32.28 27.69
N SER A 133 7.33 -32.31 26.36
CA SER A 133 6.88 -31.21 25.52
C SER A 133 5.35 -31.07 25.57
N SER A 134 4.87 -29.99 26.17
CA SER A 134 3.44 -29.66 26.15
C SER A 134 3.07 -29.20 24.74
N ARG A 135 2.44 -30.08 23.94
CA ARG A 135 1.78 -29.72 22.68
C ARG A 135 0.76 -28.62 22.95
N LYS A 136 1.13 -27.35 22.70
CA LYS A 136 0.17 -26.25 22.62
C LYS A 136 -0.82 -26.58 21.50
N LYS A 137 -2.09 -26.81 21.84
CA LYS A 137 -3.14 -27.03 20.84
C LYS A 137 -3.28 -25.74 20.00
N LYS A 138 -3.08 -25.85 18.69
CA LYS A 138 -3.25 -24.75 17.74
C LYS A 138 -4.74 -24.35 17.73
N VAL A 139 -5.08 -23.26 18.41
CA VAL A 139 -6.46 -22.75 18.46
C VAL A 139 -6.78 -22.17 17.08
N GLN A 140 -7.70 -22.81 16.36
CA GLN A 140 -8.18 -22.30 15.08
C GLN A 140 -9.09 -21.09 15.33
N THR A 141 -8.66 -19.91 14.88
CA THR A 141 -9.48 -18.69 14.88
C THR A 141 -10.66 -18.84 13.92
N LEU A 142 -11.78 -18.15 14.20
CA LEU A 142 -12.94 -18.13 13.29
C LEU A 142 -12.55 -17.64 11.90
N THR A 143 -11.63 -16.66 11.81
CA THR A 143 -11.06 -16.18 10.54
C THR A 143 -10.35 -17.28 9.75
N SER A 144 -9.52 -18.11 10.38
CA SER A 144 -8.83 -19.19 9.67
C SER A 144 -9.79 -20.26 9.14
N VAL A 145 -10.87 -20.56 9.88
CA VAL A 145 -11.96 -21.46 9.44
C VAL A 145 -12.75 -20.86 8.28
N LEU A 146 -13.03 -19.55 8.30
CA LEU A 146 -13.73 -18.86 7.21
C LEU A 146 -12.89 -18.76 5.93
N SER A 147 -11.60 -18.41 6.04
CA SER A 147 -10.69 -18.37 4.88
C SER A 147 -10.47 -19.76 4.29
N ALA A 148 -10.33 -20.81 5.12
CA ALA A 148 -10.27 -22.19 4.64
C ALA A 148 -11.55 -22.59 3.89
N ARG A 149 -12.73 -22.25 4.43
CA ARG A 149 -14.02 -22.50 3.77
C ARG A 149 -14.19 -21.70 2.47
N SER A 150 -13.69 -20.46 2.42
CA SER A 150 -13.68 -19.64 1.20
C SER A 150 -12.81 -20.28 0.10
N LYS A 151 -11.57 -20.69 0.42
CA LYS A 151 -10.67 -21.36 -0.53
C LYS A 151 -11.26 -22.67 -1.07
N VAL A 152 -11.97 -23.44 -0.23
CA VAL A 152 -12.72 -24.64 -0.66
C VAL A 152 -13.93 -24.29 -1.54
N ALA A 153 -14.73 -23.28 -1.18
CA ALA A 153 -15.91 -22.87 -1.93
C ALA A 153 -15.58 -22.31 -3.33
N CYS A 154 -14.39 -21.70 -3.48
CA CYS A 154 -13.89 -21.18 -4.76
C CYS A 154 -13.14 -22.24 -5.60
N GLY A 155 -13.05 -23.50 -5.15
CA GLY A 155 -12.41 -24.58 -5.92
C GLY A 155 -10.87 -24.59 -5.88
N LEU A 156 -10.22 -23.79 -5.02
CA LEU A 156 -8.76 -23.73 -4.92
C LEU A 156 -8.13 -24.90 -4.10
N SER A 157 -8.84 -26.02 -3.92
CA SER A 157 -8.33 -27.17 -3.15
C SER A 157 -7.15 -27.89 -3.82
N ASN A 158 -6.92 -27.66 -5.11
CA ASN A 158 -5.87 -28.28 -5.89
C ASN A 158 -4.73 -27.27 -6.19
N LYS A 159 -4.14 -26.66 -5.15
CA LYS A 159 -2.79 -26.08 -5.31
C LYS A 159 -1.81 -27.24 -5.59
N ALA A 160 -0.97 -27.09 -6.61
CA ALA A 160 0.10 -28.04 -6.88
C ALA A 160 1.00 -28.17 -5.65
N LYS A 161 1.50 -29.39 -5.37
CA LYS A 161 2.18 -29.72 -4.10
C LYS A 161 3.52 -29.02 -3.88
N ASP A 162 4.04 -28.33 -4.90
CA ASP A 162 5.36 -27.67 -4.89
C ASP A 162 5.29 -26.13 -4.75
N ILE A 163 4.11 -25.53 -4.54
CA ILE A 163 4.01 -24.07 -4.33
C ILE A 163 4.44 -23.73 -2.91
N VAL A 164 5.54 -22.99 -2.78
CA VAL A 164 6.04 -22.50 -1.48
C VAL A 164 5.09 -21.44 -0.92
N ASP A 165 4.70 -21.61 0.35
CA ASP A 165 3.93 -20.58 1.07
C ASP A 165 4.88 -19.51 1.61
N ILE A 166 5.09 -18.47 0.80
CA ILE A 166 5.96 -17.33 1.14
C ILE A 166 5.43 -16.50 2.32
N ASP A 167 4.17 -16.69 2.73
CA ASP A 167 3.56 -15.97 3.85
C ASP A 167 3.52 -16.80 5.15
N ALA A 168 4.03 -18.03 5.12
CA ALA A 168 4.06 -18.92 6.29
C ALA A 168 4.79 -18.33 7.51
N GLY A 169 5.78 -17.46 7.29
CA GLY A 169 6.51 -16.75 8.36
C GLY A 169 5.72 -15.62 9.03
N ASP A 170 4.67 -15.11 8.39
CA ASP A 170 3.87 -13.96 8.85
C ASP A 170 2.52 -14.35 9.45
N VAL A 171 2.23 -15.65 9.63
CA VAL A 171 0.92 -16.13 10.10
C VAL A 171 0.52 -15.59 11.48
N ASP A 172 1.50 -15.30 12.34
CA ASP A 172 1.27 -14.70 13.67
C ASP A 172 1.41 -13.16 13.66
N ASN A 173 1.78 -12.55 12.52
CA ASN A 173 1.95 -11.11 12.33
C ASN A 173 0.64 -10.45 11.87
N GLN A 174 -0.11 -9.88 12.81
CA GLN A 174 -1.40 -9.22 12.53
C GLN A 174 -1.29 -8.05 11.54
N LEU A 175 -0.12 -7.41 11.41
CA LEU A 175 0.10 -6.30 10.47
C LEU A 175 0.36 -6.79 9.03
N ALA A 176 0.78 -8.04 8.84
CA ALA A 176 0.99 -8.61 7.50
C ALA A 176 -0.31 -8.99 6.78
N ALA A 177 -1.44 -9.04 7.49
CA ALA A 177 -2.78 -9.28 6.92
C ALA A 177 -2.84 -10.48 5.95
N VAL A 178 -2.16 -11.58 6.31
CA VAL A 178 -1.92 -12.76 5.44
C VAL A 178 -3.22 -13.36 4.89
N GLU A 179 -4.34 -13.26 5.62
CA GLU A 179 -5.62 -13.76 5.13
C GLU A 179 -6.21 -12.95 3.94
N TYR A 180 -5.76 -11.72 3.72
CA TYR A 180 -6.19 -10.83 2.64
C TYR A 180 -5.16 -10.69 1.51
N VAL A 181 -3.90 -11.10 1.73
CA VAL A 181 -2.78 -10.81 0.82
C VAL A 181 -3.00 -11.35 -0.60
N GLU A 182 -3.56 -12.56 -0.76
CA GLU A 182 -3.88 -13.13 -2.07
C GLU A 182 -4.91 -12.28 -2.84
N ASP A 183 -5.89 -11.69 -2.15
CA ASP A 183 -6.94 -10.88 -2.78
C ASP A 183 -6.49 -9.43 -3.01
N LEU A 184 -5.61 -8.91 -2.15
CA LEU A 184 -4.97 -7.61 -2.32
C LEU A 184 -4.12 -7.57 -3.60
N TYR A 185 -3.27 -8.57 -3.83
CA TYR A 185 -2.44 -8.61 -5.03
C TYR A 185 -3.23 -8.90 -6.31
N LYS A 186 -4.32 -9.68 -6.24
CA LYS A 186 -5.29 -9.77 -7.35
C LYS A 186 -5.91 -8.41 -7.66
N PHE A 187 -6.32 -7.65 -6.64
CA PHE A 187 -6.85 -6.30 -6.81
C PHE A 187 -5.82 -5.36 -7.43
N TYR A 188 -4.57 -5.33 -6.95
CA TYR A 188 -3.51 -4.51 -7.52
C TYR A 188 -3.21 -4.87 -8.99
N LYS A 189 -3.15 -6.16 -9.34
CA LYS A 189 -2.99 -6.61 -10.74
C LYS A 189 -4.15 -6.20 -11.66
N LEU A 190 -5.37 -6.08 -11.13
CA LEU A 190 -6.53 -5.57 -11.88
C LEU A 190 -6.52 -4.04 -11.97
N ALA A 191 -6.12 -3.35 -10.90
CA ALA A 191 -6.11 -1.89 -10.81
C ALA A 191 -4.96 -1.24 -11.60
N GLU A 192 -3.81 -1.91 -11.72
CA GLU A 192 -2.62 -1.33 -12.38
C GLU A 192 -2.88 -0.96 -13.85
N GLY A 193 -3.77 -1.68 -14.55
CA GLY A 193 -4.17 -1.34 -15.92
C GLY A 193 -4.95 -0.02 -16.02
N SER A 194 -5.70 0.37 -14.98
CA SER A 194 -6.39 1.67 -14.93
C SER A 194 -5.47 2.80 -14.47
N SER A 195 -4.34 2.45 -13.83
CA SER A 195 -3.31 3.37 -13.33
C SER A 195 -2.12 3.50 -14.28
N GLN A 196 -2.07 2.75 -15.39
CA GLN A 196 -0.95 2.79 -16.33
C GLN A 196 -0.82 4.18 -16.98
N VAL A 197 0.38 4.72 -16.98
CA VAL A 197 0.70 5.96 -17.70
C VAL A 197 1.04 5.60 -19.15
N HIS A 198 0.42 6.30 -20.11
CA HIS A 198 0.71 6.13 -21.53
C HIS A 198 1.81 7.09 -21.99
N ASP A 199 2.42 6.83 -23.15
CA ASP A 199 3.40 7.75 -23.72
C ASP A 199 2.78 9.15 -23.94
N TYR A 200 3.32 10.13 -23.22
CA TYR A 200 2.89 11.53 -23.24
C TYR A 200 3.98 12.50 -23.72
N MET A 201 5.22 12.05 -23.89
CA MET A 201 6.34 12.96 -24.18
C MET A 201 6.19 13.61 -25.55
N GLY A 202 5.59 12.92 -26.52
CA GLY A 202 5.21 13.49 -27.82
C GLY A 202 4.14 14.60 -27.75
N SER A 203 3.40 14.71 -26.62
CA SER A 203 2.43 15.79 -26.38
C SER A 203 3.02 16.99 -25.62
N GLN A 204 4.23 16.86 -25.05
CA GLN A 204 4.86 17.93 -24.29
C GLN A 204 5.72 18.82 -25.19
N ILE A 205 5.40 20.13 -25.22
CA ILE A 205 6.04 21.09 -26.14
C ILE A 205 7.39 21.59 -25.59
N GLN A 206 7.52 21.73 -24.26
CA GLN A 206 8.70 22.33 -23.61
C GLN A 206 9.47 21.37 -22.69
N ILE A 207 8.98 20.14 -22.52
CA ILE A 207 9.55 19.12 -21.63
C ILE A 207 9.92 17.92 -22.49
N ASN A 208 11.07 17.32 -22.20
CA ASN A 208 11.52 16.08 -22.84
C ASN A 208 11.97 15.06 -21.77
N ALA A 209 12.20 13.81 -22.18
CA ALA A 209 12.59 12.72 -21.29
C ALA A 209 13.82 13.05 -20.42
N LYS A 210 14.80 13.81 -20.97
CA LYS A 210 15.98 14.26 -20.22
C LYS A 210 15.63 15.26 -19.13
N MET A 211 14.69 16.19 -19.35
CA MET A 211 14.21 17.11 -18.31
C MET A 211 13.44 16.37 -17.21
N ARG A 212 12.63 15.36 -17.57
CA ARG A 212 12.01 14.44 -16.59
C ARG A 212 13.09 13.75 -15.76
N MET A 213 14.11 13.15 -16.39
CA MET A 213 15.19 12.45 -15.69
C MET A 213 15.97 13.36 -14.73
N ILE A 214 16.25 14.62 -15.12
CA ILE A 214 16.86 15.63 -14.23
C ILE A 214 15.95 15.94 -13.03
N LEU A 215 14.63 16.07 -13.24
CA LEU A 215 13.69 16.26 -12.15
C LEU A 215 13.68 15.04 -11.21
N VAL A 216 13.63 13.82 -11.74
CA VAL A 216 13.59 12.59 -10.93
C VAL A 216 14.89 12.41 -10.14
N ASP A 217 16.06 12.66 -10.73
CA ASP A 217 17.34 12.65 -9.99
C ASP A 217 17.30 13.60 -8.79
N TRP A 218 16.84 14.83 -9.00
CA TRP A 218 16.73 15.82 -7.93
C TRP A 218 15.67 15.43 -6.88
N LEU A 219 14.50 14.90 -7.29
CA LEU A 219 13.47 14.44 -6.36
C LEU A 219 13.95 13.28 -5.48
N ILE A 220 14.81 12.39 -5.98
CA ILE A 220 15.41 11.34 -5.15
C ILE A 220 16.34 11.95 -4.08
N GLN A 221 17.08 13.02 -4.39
CA GLN A 221 17.88 13.75 -3.39
C GLN A 221 16.99 14.44 -2.34
N VAL A 222 15.86 15.01 -2.75
CA VAL A 222 14.85 15.61 -1.84
C VAL A 222 14.22 14.54 -0.94
N HIS A 223 13.89 13.38 -1.51
CA HIS A 223 13.36 12.20 -0.81
C HIS A 223 14.30 11.72 0.29
N GLU A 224 15.59 11.53 -0.02
CA GLU A 224 16.60 11.16 0.98
C GLU A 224 16.81 12.24 2.04
N LYS A 225 16.78 13.52 1.66
CA LYS A 225 16.99 14.65 2.59
C LYS A 225 15.82 14.87 3.57
N PHE A 226 14.61 14.46 3.21
CA PHE A 226 13.45 14.45 4.11
C PHE A 226 13.23 13.08 4.80
N GLU A 227 14.12 12.10 4.58
CA GLU A 227 14.05 10.75 5.16
C GLU A 227 12.70 10.03 4.95
N LEU A 228 12.06 10.30 3.82
CA LEU A 228 10.70 9.83 3.50
C LEU A 228 10.65 8.32 3.21
N ALA A 229 9.47 7.72 3.39
CA ALA A 229 9.20 6.34 3.03
C ALA A 229 9.39 6.11 1.51
N PRO A 230 9.83 4.93 1.06
CA PRO A 230 9.91 4.62 -0.37
C PRO A 230 8.57 4.77 -1.11
N GLU A 231 7.46 4.39 -0.47
CA GLU A 231 6.08 4.58 -0.94
C GLU A 231 5.87 6.00 -1.48
N THR A 232 6.28 7.00 -0.70
CA THR A 232 6.22 8.42 -1.02
C THR A 232 6.99 8.77 -2.30
N LEU A 233 8.17 8.20 -2.53
CA LEU A 233 8.93 8.40 -3.78
C LEU A 233 8.19 7.82 -4.98
N TYR A 234 7.77 6.55 -4.92
CA TYR A 234 7.11 5.89 -6.04
C TYR A 234 5.75 6.56 -6.37
N LEU A 235 5.01 7.01 -5.36
CA LEU A 235 3.78 7.80 -5.55
C LEU A 235 4.08 9.21 -6.10
N THR A 236 5.16 9.87 -5.66
CA THR A 236 5.59 11.16 -6.23
C THR A 236 5.83 11.07 -7.72
N ILE A 237 6.61 10.08 -8.17
CA ILE A 237 6.93 9.93 -9.60
C ILE A 237 5.67 9.58 -10.41
N TYR A 238 4.80 8.72 -9.87
CA TYR A 238 3.49 8.46 -10.48
C TYR A 238 2.65 9.73 -10.66
N ILE A 239 2.56 10.59 -9.64
CA ILE A 239 1.78 11.84 -9.71
C ILE A 239 2.36 12.78 -10.78
N VAL A 240 3.68 12.94 -10.85
CA VAL A 240 4.37 13.76 -11.86
C VAL A 240 4.04 13.27 -13.27
N ASP A 241 4.26 11.97 -13.54
CA ASP A 241 4.06 11.39 -14.86
C ASP A 241 2.59 11.40 -15.26
N ARG A 242 1.68 11.11 -14.32
CA ARG A 242 0.24 11.16 -14.58
C ARG A 242 -0.25 12.59 -14.86
N TYR A 243 0.27 13.59 -14.16
CA TYR A 243 -0.04 15.00 -14.47
C TYR A 243 0.47 15.40 -15.86
N LEU A 244 1.73 15.10 -16.18
CA LEU A 244 2.31 15.35 -17.51
C LEU A 244 1.58 14.58 -18.63
N SER A 245 0.97 13.43 -18.34
CA SER A 245 0.13 12.69 -19.29
C SER A 245 -1.22 13.34 -19.60
N THR A 246 -1.63 14.37 -18.86
CA THR A 246 -2.94 15.05 -19.02
C THR A 246 -2.84 16.57 -19.16
N TYR A 247 -1.66 17.17 -18.98
CA TYR A 247 -1.48 18.62 -19.00
C TYR A 247 -0.13 19.06 -19.59
N ILE A 248 -0.19 19.89 -20.63
CA ILE A 248 1.00 20.52 -21.24
C ILE A 248 1.62 21.49 -20.23
N THR A 249 2.81 21.18 -19.74
CA THR A 249 3.46 21.91 -18.63
C THR A 249 4.64 22.73 -19.16
N GLN A 250 4.83 23.94 -18.64
CA GLN A 250 5.95 24.79 -19.06
C GLN A 250 7.23 24.37 -18.36
N ARG A 251 8.39 24.51 -19.03
CA ARG A 251 9.68 24.09 -18.46
C ARG A 251 9.97 24.69 -17.08
N ARG A 252 9.57 25.95 -16.85
CA ARG A 252 9.74 26.69 -15.59
C ARG A 252 8.86 26.19 -14.43
N GLU A 253 7.81 25.42 -14.73
CA GLU A 253 6.86 24.87 -13.78
C GLU A 253 7.18 23.41 -13.40
N LEU A 254 8.13 22.77 -14.10
CA LEU A 254 8.43 21.35 -13.92
C LEU A 254 8.96 21.01 -12.52
N GLN A 255 9.80 21.86 -11.92
CA GLN A 255 10.27 21.65 -10.54
C GLN A 255 9.16 21.93 -9.51
N LEU A 256 8.32 22.95 -9.75
CA LEU A 256 7.13 23.24 -8.95
C LEU A 256 6.15 22.06 -8.94
N LEU A 257 5.91 21.44 -10.10
CA LEU A 257 5.15 20.20 -10.24
C LEU A 257 5.77 19.08 -9.41
N GLY A 258 7.09 18.88 -9.48
CA GLY A 258 7.81 17.86 -8.71
C GLY A 258 7.63 18.01 -7.20
N ILE A 259 7.94 19.18 -6.63
CA ILE A 259 7.79 19.40 -5.18
C ILE A 259 6.34 19.33 -4.71
N SER A 260 5.39 19.79 -5.53
CA SER A 260 3.97 19.74 -5.17
C SER A 260 3.42 18.31 -5.25
N SER A 261 3.94 17.50 -6.17
CA SER A 261 3.65 16.06 -6.25
C SER A 261 4.19 15.32 -5.03
N MET A 262 5.39 15.69 -4.57
CA MET A 262 5.97 15.12 -3.35
C MET A 262 5.22 15.55 -2.09
N LEU A 263 4.82 16.82 -1.99
CA LEU A 263 3.96 17.29 -0.89
C LEU A 263 2.64 16.49 -0.81
N ILE A 264 2.00 16.22 -1.96
CA ILE A 264 0.79 15.38 -2.03
C ILE A 264 1.09 13.95 -1.58
N ALA A 265 2.15 13.33 -2.10
CA ALA A 265 2.54 11.97 -1.73
C ALA A 265 2.89 11.86 -0.24
N SER A 266 3.64 12.81 0.31
CA SER A 266 3.99 12.84 1.73
C SER A 266 2.74 12.95 2.61
N LYS A 267 1.80 13.84 2.27
CA LYS A 267 0.50 13.95 2.98
C LYS A 267 -0.36 12.70 2.92
N TYR A 268 -0.07 11.78 1.99
CA TYR A 268 -0.87 10.59 1.73
C TYR A 268 -0.25 9.33 2.38
N GLU A 269 1.07 9.17 2.33
CA GLU A 269 1.78 7.99 2.85
C GLU A 269 2.47 8.20 4.22
N GLU A 270 2.90 9.43 4.55
CA GLU A 270 3.69 9.68 5.77
C GLU A 270 2.81 9.89 7.02
N ILE A 271 3.26 9.33 8.15
CA ILE A 271 2.70 9.66 9.47
C ILE A 271 2.96 11.14 9.83
N TRP A 272 4.13 11.65 9.43
CA TRP A 272 4.60 13.01 9.72
C TRP A 272 5.12 13.67 8.44
N ALA A 273 4.20 14.04 7.54
CA ALA A 273 4.53 14.73 6.30
C ALA A 273 5.25 16.07 6.54
N PRO A 274 6.28 16.45 5.74
CA PRO A 274 6.90 17.77 5.83
C PRO A 274 5.91 18.91 5.56
N GLU A 275 6.15 20.07 6.18
CA GLU A 275 5.31 21.23 5.96
C GLU A 275 5.55 21.87 4.59
N VAL A 276 4.56 22.61 4.08
CA VAL A 276 4.71 23.40 2.84
C VAL A 276 5.92 24.36 2.91
N ASN A 277 6.26 24.84 4.11
CA ASN A 277 7.41 25.71 4.32
C ASN A 277 8.75 24.97 4.11
N ASP A 278 8.83 23.67 4.40
CA ASP A 278 10.02 22.87 4.14
C ASP A 278 10.26 22.72 2.63
N PHE A 279 9.19 22.57 1.85
CA PHE A 279 9.25 22.58 0.38
C PHE A 279 9.61 23.95 -0.21
N VAL A 280 9.20 25.06 0.42
CA VAL A 280 9.70 26.42 0.09
C VAL A 280 11.21 26.52 0.39
N CYS A 281 11.66 26.00 1.53
CA CYS A 281 13.07 26.03 1.91
C CYS A 281 13.96 25.15 1.01
N ILE A 282 13.55 23.93 0.67
CA ILE A 282 14.35 22.98 -0.13
C ILE A 282 14.41 23.34 -1.62
N SER A 283 13.52 24.23 -2.09
CA SER A 283 13.57 24.83 -3.42
C SER A 283 14.33 26.18 -3.43
N ASP A 284 15.14 26.45 -2.40
CA ASP A 284 15.89 27.70 -2.20
C ASP A 284 15.02 28.97 -2.32
N LYS A 285 13.75 28.87 -1.91
CA LYS A 285 12.72 29.92 -2.04
C LYS A 285 12.43 30.35 -3.49
N THR A 286 12.76 29.51 -4.48
CA THR A 286 12.38 29.70 -5.90
C THR A 286 10.87 29.78 -6.06
N TYR A 287 10.12 29.10 -5.19
CA TYR A 287 8.66 29.06 -5.20
C TYR A 287 8.07 29.53 -3.86
N THR A 288 6.98 30.30 -3.92
CA THR A 288 6.24 30.73 -2.73
C THR A 288 5.28 29.63 -2.26
N ARG A 289 4.84 29.74 -1.00
CA ARG A 289 3.85 28.84 -0.40
C ARG A 289 2.56 28.77 -1.23
N GLU A 290 2.13 29.90 -1.76
CA GLU A 290 0.92 30.06 -2.58
C GLU A 290 1.06 29.37 -3.94
N GLN A 291 2.25 29.41 -4.54
CA GLN A 291 2.53 28.71 -5.80
C GLN A 291 2.49 27.19 -5.61
N ILE A 292 3.07 26.67 -4.52
CA ILE A 292 3.04 25.24 -4.18
C ILE A 292 1.61 24.79 -3.90
N LEU A 293 0.84 25.52 -3.10
CA LEU A 293 -0.58 25.23 -2.83
C LEU A 293 -1.46 25.34 -4.08
N GLY A 294 -1.17 26.29 -4.97
CA GLY A 294 -1.85 26.44 -6.26
C GLY A 294 -1.59 25.26 -7.20
N MET A 295 -0.33 24.80 -7.28
CA MET A 295 0.05 23.62 -8.05
C MET A 295 -0.53 22.33 -7.44
N GLU A 296 -0.48 22.16 -6.12
CA GLU A 296 -1.15 21.04 -5.42
C GLU A 296 -2.64 20.94 -5.80
N LYS A 297 -3.36 22.07 -5.75
CA LYS A 297 -4.77 22.13 -6.15
C LYS A 297 -4.98 21.80 -7.63
N SER A 298 -4.08 22.22 -8.52
CA SER A 298 -4.11 21.87 -9.95
C SER A 298 -3.94 20.37 -10.16
N ILE A 299 -2.93 19.76 -9.51
CA ILE A 299 -2.64 18.33 -9.60
C ILE A 299 -3.84 17.51 -9.14
N LEU A 300 -4.36 17.77 -7.93
CA LEU A 300 -5.48 17.02 -7.36
C LEU A 300 -6.75 17.14 -8.23
N ALA A 301 -7.01 18.32 -8.81
CA ALA A 301 -8.12 18.53 -9.73
C ALA A 301 -7.93 17.75 -11.05
N ARG A 302 -6.72 17.71 -11.63
CA ARG A 302 -6.42 16.96 -12.86
C ARG A 302 -6.47 15.45 -12.67
N LEU A 303 -5.98 14.95 -11.53
CA LEU A 303 -6.02 13.52 -11.20
C LEU A 303 -7.39 13.07 -10.66
N GLY A 304 -8.37 13.96 -10.55
CA GLY A 304 -9.69 13.65 -9.99
C GLY A 304 -9.62 13.05 -8.58
N TRP A 305 -8.64 13.47 -7.78
CA TRP A 305 -8.32 12.94 -6.45
C TRP A 305 -7.99 11.44 -6.41
N THR A 306 -7.64 10.82 -7.54
CA THR A 306 -7.28 9.39 -7.61
C THR A 306 -5.79 9.19 -7.29
N LEU A 307 -5.48 9.07 -6.00
CA LEU A 307 -4.12 8.83 -5.49
C LEU A 307 -3.88 7.38 -5.05
N THR A 308 -4.94 6.66 -4.65
CA THR A 308 -4.87 5.25 -4.24
C THR A 308 -4.64 4.34 -5.46
N VAL A 309 -3.38 4.16 -5.87
CA VAL A 309 -2.98 3.36 -7.03
C VAL A 309 -1.89 2.34 -6.69
N PRO A 310 -1.84 1.18 -7.36
CA PRO A 310 -0.73 0.24 -7.20
C PRO A 310 0.53 0.78 -7.90
N THR A 311 1.42 1.40 -7.13
CA THR A 311 2.75 1.81 -7.61
C THR A 311 3.67 0.60 -7.79
N PRO A 312 4.83 0.71 -8.46
CA PRO A 312 5.77 -0.41 -8.55
C PRO A 312 6.23 -0.93 -7.18
N TYR A 313 6.27 -0.06 -6.16
CA TYR A 313 6.70 -0.40 -4.80
C TYR A 313 5.90 -1.56 -4.18
N VAL A 314 4.56 -1.54 -4.27
CA VAL A 314 3.75 -2.60 -3.63
C VAL A 314 4.02 -3.98 -4.22
N PHE A 315 4.40 -4.04 -5.50
CA PHE A 315 4.82 -5.27 -6.17
C PHE A 315 6.28 -5.64 -5.85
N LEU A 316 7.19 -4.67 -5.76
CA LEU A 316 8.59 -4.91 -5.37
C LEU A 316 8.68 -5.61 -4.02
N VAL A 317 7.99 -5.08 -2.98
CA VAL A 317 7.98 -5.69 -1.65
C VAL A 317 7.49 -7.15 -1.69
N ARG A 318 6.49 -7.46 -2.54
CA ARG A 318 5.97 -8.81 -2.71
C ARG A 318 6.98 -9.74 -3.37
N PHE A 319 7.58 -9.31 -4.48
CA PHE A 319 8.41 -10.16 -5.32
C PHE A 319 9.83 -10.32 -4.76
N VAL A 320 10.33 -9.36 -3.98
CA VAL A 320 11.55 -9.51 -3.17
C VAL A 320 11.38 -10.61 -2.11
N LYS A 321 10.23 -10.61 -1.40
CA LYS A 321 9.90 -11.65 -0.40
C LYS A 321 9.81 -13.03 -1.04
N ASP A 322 9.14 -13.11 -2.18
CA ASP A 322 8.96 -14.32 -2.98
C ASP A 322 10.30 -14.89 -3.49
N ALA A 323 11.20 -14.03 -3.94
CA ALA A 323 12.56 -14.39 -4.36
C ALA A 323 13.48 -14.92 -3.23
N MET A 324 12.98 -15.02 -1.99
CA MET A 324 13.73 -15.33 -0.77
C MET A 324 14.98 -14.45 -0.61
N ALA A 325 14.83 -13.15 -0.89
CA ALA A 325 15.94 -12.22 -0.94
C ALA A 325 16.67 -12.07 0.40
N ASP A 326 18.00 -12.23 0.36
CA ASP A 326 18.89 -11.62 1.35
C ASP A 326 18.94 -10.09 1.16
N LYS A 327 19.59 -9.37 2.08
CA LYS A 327 19.62 -7.90 2.02
C LYS A 327 20.38 -7.34 0.80
N GLU A 328 21.33 -8.09 0.25
CA GLU A 328 22.03 -7.71 -0.99
C GLU A 328 21.09 -7.82 -2.20
N MET A 329 20.34 -8.93 -2.29
CA MET A 329 19.30 -9.14 -3.30
C MET A 329 18.19 -8.08 -3.21
N GLU A 330 17.69 -7.78 -2.02
CA GLU A 330 16.73 -6.68 -1.81
C GLU A 330 17.29 -5.34 -2.31
N ASN A 331 18.50 -4.97 -1.88
CA ASN A 331 19.14 -3.72 -2.28
C ASN A 331 19.35 -3.65 -3.81
N MET A 332 19.74 -4.76 -4.45
CA MET A 332 19.91 -4.84 -5.91
C MET A 332 18.59 -4.64 -6.66
N VAL A 333 17.49 -5.24 -6.16
CA VAL A 333 16.17 -5.07 -6.76
C VAL A 333 15.71 -3.62 -6.70
N PHE A 334 15.82 -2.97 -5.54
CA PHE A 334 15.44 -1.56 -5.42
C PHE A 334 16.37 -0.63 -6.20
N PHE A 335 17.67 -0.92 -6.28
CA PHE A 335 18.61 -0.21 -7.14
C PHE A 335 18.15 -0.23 -8.60
N LEU A 336 17.90 -1.42 -9.15
CA LEU A 336 17.46 -1.57 -10.55
C LEU A 336 16.09 -0.95 -10.80
N ALA A 337 15.16 -1.05 -9.85
CA ALA A 337 13.84 -0.42 -9.95
C ALA A 337 13.91 1.12 -9.92
N GLU A 338 14.73 1.72 -9.04
CA GLU A 338 14.93 3.17 -9.01
C GLU A 338 15.70 3.69 -10.23
N MET A 339 16.70 2.93 -10.73
CA MET A 339 17.32 3.21 -12.03
C MET A 339 16.27 3.20 -13.16
N GLY A 340 15.31 2.28 -13.10
CA GLY A 340 14.16 2.25 -14.01
C GLY A 340 13.27 3.49 -13.89
N LEU A 341 12.89 3.91 -12.68
CA LEU A 341 12.05 5.10 -12.46
C LEU A 341 12.59 6.38 -13.11
N MET A 342 13.92 6.54 -13.16
CA MET A 342 14.58 7.70 -13.77
C MET A 342 14.37 7.76 -15.29
N GLN A 343 14.25 6.60 -15.95
CA GLN A 343 14.19 6.47 -17.41
C GLN A 343 12.76 6.58 -17.91
N TYR A 344 12.56 7.22 -19.06
CA TYR A 344 11.21 7.49 -19.56
C TYR A 344 10.59 6.27 -20.25
N GLU A 345 11.43 5.49 -20.92
CA GLU A 345 11.16 4.21 -21.57
C GLU A 345 10.47 3.22 -20.61
N VAL A 346 10.75 3.34 -19.31
CA VAL A 346 10.19 2.47 -18.27
C VAL A 346 8.75 2.85 -17.89
N VAL A 347 8.34 4.11 -18.07
CA VAL A 347 7.01 4.64 -17.71
C VAL A 347 5.89 3.90 -18.44
N MET A 348 6.17 3.35 -19.63
CA MET A 348 5.20 2.62 -20.44
C MET A 348 4.89 1.20 -19.92
N PHE A 349 5.78 0.61 -19.11
CA PHE A 349 5.54 -0.72 -18.54
C PHE A 349 4.55 -0.66 -17.38
N ARG A 350 3.87 -1.79 -17.12
CA ARG A 350 3.01 -1.90 -15.94
C ARG A 350 3.85 -1.90 -14.65
N PRO A 351 3.35 -1.31 -13.55
CA PRO A 351 4.03 -1.34 -12.24
C PRO A 351 4.54 -2.72 -11.81
N SER A 352 3.74 -3.78 -12.02
CA SER A 352 4.15 -5.14 -11.68
C SER A 352 5.18 -5.75 -12.64
N MET A 353 5.20 -5.31 -13.91
CA MET A 353 6.20 -5.74 -14.90
C MET A 353 7.57 -5.19 -14.51
N LEU A 354 7.68 -3.89 -14.23
CA LEU A 354 8.91 -3.27 -13.71
C LEU A 354 9.42 -3.99 -12.46
N ALA A 355 8.52 -4.29 -11.50
CA ALA A 355 8.89 -4.99 -10.28
C ALA A 355 9.43 -6.41 -10.54
N ALA A 356 8.76 -7.20 -11.39
CA ALA A 356 9.19 -8.56 -11.70
C ALA A 356 10.50 -8.59 -12.51
N SER A 357 10.65 -7.70 -13.50
CA SER A 357 11.88 -7.56 -14.28
C SER A 357 13.06 -7.06 -13.43
N ALA A 358 12.83 -6.21 -12.42
CA ALA A 358 13.86 -5.83 -11.45
C ALA A 358 14.32 -7.02 -10.60
N VAL A 359 13.40 -7.90 -10.16
CA VAL A 359 13.75 -9.15 -9.46
C VAL A 359 14.53 -10.09 -10.37
N TYR A 360 14.07 -10.35 -11.59
CA TYR A 360 14.77 -11.21 -12.55
C TYR A 360 16.17 -10.67 -12.88
N ALA A 361 16.29 -9.39 -13.22
CA ALA A 361 17.58 -8.75 -13.49
C ALA A 361 18.53 -8.79 -12.28
N ALA A 362 18.03 -8.59 -11.05
CA ALA A 362 18.84 -8.71 -9.84
C ALA A 362 19.34 -10.14 -9.61
N ARG A 363 18.52 -11.18 -9.87
CA ARG A 363 18.94 -12.58 -9.80
C ARG A 363 20.03 -12.90 -10.83
N CYS A 364 19.91 -12.37 -12.05
CA CYS A 364 20.97 -12.48 -13.06
C CYS A 364 22.27 -11.78 -12.61
N THR A 365 22.20 -10.54 -12.11
CA THR A 365 23.39 -9.77 -11.69
C THR A 365 24.09 -10.42 -10.51
N LEU A 366 23.35 -11.01 -9.57
CA LEU A 366 23.88 -11.70 -8.40
C LEU A 366 24.11 -13.21 -8.62
N ASN A 367 23.97 -13.71 -9.86
CA ASN A 367 24.15 -15.12 -10.24
C ASN A 367 23.35 -16.12 -9.37
N LYS A 368 22.16 -15.73 -8.90
CA LYS A 368 21.30 -16.59 -8.08
C LYS A 368 20.66 -17.68 -8.95
N THR A 369 20.71 -18.93 -8.52
CA THR A 369 20.11 -20.06 -9.24
C THR A 369 18.94 -20.67 -8.43
N PRO A 370 17.83 -21.08 -9.07
CA PRO A 370 17.45 -20.80 -10.46
C PRO A 370 17.21 -19.30 -10.73
N LEU A 371 17.39 -18.85 -11.98
CA LEU A 371 17.20 -17.43 -12.35
C LEU A 371 15.73 -17.01 -12.22
N TRP A 372 14.82 -17.82 -12.74
CA TRP A 372 13.37 -17.70 -12.56
C TRP A 372 12.82 -19.08 -12.21
N ASP A 373 11.99 -19.17 -11.16
CA ASP A 373 11.39 -20.44 -10.74
C ASP A 373 9.86 -20.41 -10.82
N LYS A 374 9.25 -21.57 -10.60
CA LYS A 374 7.80 -21.71 -10.72
C LYS A 374 7.02 -20.98 -9.62
N THR A 375 7.65 -20.68 -8.48
CA THR A 375 7.02 -19.87 -7.41
C THR A 375 6.91 -18.43 -7.90
N LEU A 376 8.04 -17.87 -8.36
CA LEU A 376 8.11 -16.53 -8.97
C LEU A 376 7.14 -16.39 -10.15
N GLU A 377 7.08 -17.36 -11.05
CA GLU A 377 6.13 -17.34 -12.17
C GLU A 377 4.66 -17.29 -11.69
N ILE A 378 4.29 -18.08 -10.68
CA ILE A 378 2.93 -18.14 -10.14
C ILE A 378 2.55 -16.86 -9.37
N HIS A 379 3.48 -16.32 -8.57
CA HIS A 379 3.22 -15.20 -7.67
C HIS A 379 3.34 -13.84 -8.38
N THR A 380 4.24 -13.71 -9.36
CA THR A 380 4.31 -12.52 -10.22
C THR A 380 3.29 -12.55 -11.37
N GLY A 381 2.91 -13.74 -11.85
CA GLY A 381 2.08 -13.94 -13.03
C GLY A 381 2.81 -13.69 -14.35
N PHE A 382 4.15 -13.77 -14.38
CA PHE A 382 4.97 -13.57 -15.57
C PHE A 382 5.97 -14.71 -15.79
N THR A 383 6.13 -15.12 -17.05
CA THR A 383 7.19 -16.00 -17.51
C THR A 383 8.51 -15.23 -17.72
N GLU A 384 9.64 -15.94 -17.66
CA GLU A 384 10.97 -15.37 -17.93
C GLU A 384 11.03 -14.63 -19.28
N PHE A 385 10.37 -15.19 -20.31
CA PHE A 385 10.31 -14.61 -21.65
C PHE A 385 9.58 -13.25 -21.69
N GLU A 386 8.52 -13.07 -20.90
CA GLU A 386 7.78 -11.80 -20.83
C GLU A 386 8.55 -10.70 -20.10
N LEU A 387 9.50 -11.06 -19.22
CA LEU A 387 10.29 -10.13 -18.44
C LEU A 387 11.54 -9.62 -19.16
N ILE A 388 11.98 -10.32 -20.23
CA ILE A 388 13.33 -10.18 -20.78
C ILE A 388 13.61 -8.78 -21.31
N ASP A 389 12.69 -8.16 -22.05
CA ASP A 389 12.91 -6.85 -22.67
C ASP A 389 13.08 -5.74 -21.62
N CYS A 390 12.20 -5.72 -20.62
CA CYS A 390 12.29 -4.76 -19.52
C CYS A 390 13.54 -5.03 -18.66
N ALA A 391 13.89 -6.30 -18.42
CA ALA A 391 15.11 -6.66 -17.68
C ALA A 391 16.40 -6.24 -18.44
N LYS A 392 16.46 -6.44 -19.77
CA LYS A 392 17.56 -5.95 -20.61
C LYS A 392 17.70 -4.42 -20.50
N LEU A 393 16.59 -3.67 -20.52
CA LEU A 393 16.62 -2.21 -20.30
C LEU A 393 17.23 -1.84 -18.94
N LEU A 394 16.76 -2.47 -17.84
CA LEU A 394 17.29 -2.18 -16.49
C LEU A 394 18.80 -2.46 -16.37
N VAL A 395 19.28 -3.57 -16.96
CA VAL A 395 20.71 -3.92 -16.95
C VAL A 395 21.54 -2.99 -17.84
N ASN A 396 21.01 -2.53 -18.98
CA ASN A 396 21.64 -1.49 -19.80
C ASN A 396 21.78 -0.16 -19.03
N PHE A 397 20.76 0.24 -18.25
CA PHE A 397 20.85 1.43 -17.40
C PHE A 397 21.89 1.26 -16.28
N HIS A 398 21.98 0.07 -15.67
CA HIS A 398 23.04 -0.25 -14.69
C HIS A 398 24.43 -0.15 -15.32
N ALA A 399 24.64 -0.66 -16.54
CA ALA A 399 25.92 -0.59 -17.23
C ALA A 399 26.42 0.84 -17.46
N GLY A 400 25.52 1.78 -17.79
CA GLY A 400 25.86 3.21 -17.92
C GLY A 400 25.93 3.99 -16.60
N ALA A 401 25.46 3.44 -15.47
CA ALA A 401 25.17 4.19 -14.25
C ALA A 401 26.39 4.87 -13.61
N ALA A 402 27.57 4.24 -13.69
CA ALA A 402 28.78 4.75 -13.07
C ALA A 402 29.33 6.01 -13.77
N GLU A 403 29.16 6.11 -15.09
CA GLU A 403 29.71 7.16 -15.96
C GLU A 403 28.68 8.25 -16.30
N HIS A 404 27.39 7.99 -16.06
CA HIS A 404 26.31 8.92 -16.33
C HIS A 404 26.45 10.23 -15.52
N LYS A 405 25.86 11.33 -16.03
CA LYS A 405 25.95 12.65 -15.37
C LYS A 405 25.01 12.79 -14.17
N LEU A 406 23.85 12.14 -14.22
CA LEU A 406 22.88 12.04 -13.13
C LEU A 406 23.17 10.72 -12.40
N ARG A 407 23.58 10.81 -11.14
CA ARG A 407 24.20 9.71 -10.39
C ARG A 407 23.57 9.48 -9.02
N VAL A 408 22.43 10.09 -8.68
CA VAL A 408 21.86 9.97 -7.31
C VAL A 408 21.65 8.51 -6.92
N VAL A 409 20.98 7.72 -7.77
CA VAL A 409 20.68 6.30 -7.51
C VAL A 409 21.98 5.48 -7.43
N TYR A 410 22.91 5.70 -8.36
CA TYR A 410 24.23 5.05 -8.32
C TYR A 410 24.99 5.35 -7.02
N ASN A 411 24.96 6.59 -6.54
CA ASN A 411 25.66 7.01 -5.32
C ASN A 411 24.97 6.45 -4.06
N LYS A 412 23.64 6.55 -3.97
CA LYS A 412 22.79 5.97 -2.91
C LYS A 412 23.10 4.49 -2.73
N TYR A 413 23.02 3.71 -3.81
CA TYR A 413 23.25 2.26 -3.82
C TYR A 413 24.73 1.84 -3.90
N SER A 414 25.66 2.79 -4.04
CA SER A 414 27.11 2.57 -3.87
C SER A 414 27.57 2.61 -2.42
N SER A 415 26.70 2.97 -1.47
CA SER A 415 27.02 3.04 -0.05
C SER A 415 27.00 1.66 0.62
N PRO A 416 27.79 1.42 1.69
CA PRO A 416 27.76 0.16 2.44
C PRO A 416 26.39 -0.17 3.06
N LYS A 417 25.58 0.86 3.38
CA LYS A 417 24.19 0.72 3.85
C LYS A 417 23.32 -0.09 2.88
N HIS A 418 23.60 0.04 1.57
CA HIS A 418 22.89 -0.65 0.50
C HIS A 418 23.74 -1.78 -0.13
N SER A 419 24.60 -2.42 0.68
CA SER A 419 25.54 -3.48 0.25
C SER A 419 26.48 -3.10 -0.91
N ALA A 420 26.62 -1.81 -1.22
CA ALA A 420 27.33 -1.28 -2.39
C ALA A 420 26.92 -1.91 -3.75
N VAL A 421 25.68 -2.41 -3.87
CA VAL A 421 25.17 -3.17 -5.05
C VAL A 421 25.38 -2.46 -6.39
N ALA A 422 25.32 -1.12 -6.43
CA ALA A 422 25.51 -0.36 -7.66
C ALA A 422 26.92 -0.54 -8.27
N ARG A 423 27.91 -0.93 -7.46
CA ARG A 423 29.30 -1.19 -7.89
C ARG A 423 29.54 -2.59 -8.44
N LEU A 424 28.57 -3.50 -8.32
CA LEU A 424 28.65 -4.84 -8.90
C LEU A 424 28.55 -4.75 -10.42
N ALA A 425 29.19 -5.69 -11.12
CA ALA A 425 29.14 -5.73 -12.58
C ALA A 425 27.72 -6.12 -13.06
N PRO A 426 27.14 -5.42 -14.07
CA PRO A 426 25.82 -5.76 -14.59
C PRO A 426 25.77 -7.17 -15.21
N ALA A 427 24.57 -7.77 -15.23
CA ALA A 427 24.33 -9.10 -15.78
C ALA A 427 24.72 -9.22 -17.28
N LYS A 428 25.89 -9.80 -17.57
CA LYS A 428 26.39 -10.01 -18.94
C LYS A 428 25.43 -10.81 -19.83
N SER A 429 24.65 -11.72 -19.24
CA SER A 429 23.62 -12.52 -19.93
C SER A 429 22.49 -11.68 -20.52
N LEU A 430 22.23 -10.48 -19.97
CA LEU A 430 21.19 -9.56 -20.43
C LEU A 430 21.75 -8.37 -21.24
N LEU A 431 23.06 -8.14 -21.20
CA LEU A 431 23.75 -7.16 -22.06
C LEU A 431 24.04 -7.67 -23.48
N ALA A 432 24.06 -9.00 -23.67
CA ALA A 432 24.23 -9.58 -25.01
C ALA A 432 22.94 -9.43 -25.83
N SER A 433 23.07 -8.85 -27.02
CA SER A 433 22.02 -8.75 -28.04
C SER A 433 21.74 -10.10 -28.67
#